data_AF-A0A7J0E5C6-F1
#
_entry.id   AF-A0A7J0E5C6-F1
#
_cell.length_a   1.000
_cell.length_b   1.000
_cell.length_c   1.000
_cell.angle_alpha   90.00
_cell.angle_beta   90.00
_cell.angle_gamma   90.00
#
_symmetry.space_group_name_H-M   'P 1'
#
loop_
_entity.id
_entity.type
_entity.pdbx_description
1 polymer ?
#
loop_
_entity_poly.entity_id
_entity_poly.type
_entity_poly.pdbx_seq_one_letter_code
_entity_poly.pdbx_strand_id
1 'polypeptide(L)'
;MGKRDQEEELLKTLGDFTSKENWDKFFTLRGTDDSFEWYAEWTQLSDPLLSQLSSPPDAAESVQILVPGCGNSRLSENLYDAGFRGITNIDFSKVVISDMLRRNVRSRPGMRWRVMDMTSMQFVDETFDVVLDKGGLDALMEPELGPELGNQYLSEVKRVLKSGGKFICLTLAESHVLGLFFPKFRYGWKMSLHVIPQKPSDKPNLHTFMVIAEKEKSAVLQQISSAIIPSSLDCYGNQVHGLQEALESENQIRTEYSSGSDILYSFEDLQLGAKGDLTELSPGRRVMLTLGQQGASRFCYKVVLLDAQQQSSSFVYHFGVFLVPKARAREWLFSSEEGQWQIVESSKAARLMMVLLDPSHANASMDEIQV
;
A
#
# COMPACT_ATOMS: atom_id res chain seq x y z
N MET A 1 34.49 -14.77 -17.37
CA MET A 1 33.16 -14.28 -16.98
C MET A 1 33.36 -13.08 -16.08
N GLY A 2 32.71 -11.95 -16.36
CA GLY A 2 32.80 -10.77 -15.48
C GLY A 2 32.03 -11.00 -14.19
N LYS A 3 32.36 -10.24 -13.13
CA LYS A 3 31.65 -10.30 -11.84
C LYS A 3 30.13 -10.09 -11.99
N ARG A 4 29.73 -9.16 -12.88
CA ARG A 4 28.32 -8.90 -13.22
C ARG A 4 27.62 -10.09 -13.90
N ASP A 5 28.31 -10.80 -14.80
CA ASP A 5 27.72 -11.96 -15.49
C ASP A 5 27.44 -13.10 -14.50
N GLN A 6 28.33 -13.29 -13.52
CA GLN A 6 28.15 -14.28 -12.45
C GLN A 6 27.01 -13.91 -11.49
N GLU A 7 26.81 -12.63 -11.22
CA GLU A 7 25.71 -12.12 -10.38
C GLU A 7 24.35 -12.30 -11.05
N GLU A 8 24.23 -11.98 -12.34
CA GLU A 8 23.00 -12.22 -13.12
C GLU A 8 22.69 -13.72 -13.24
N GLU A 9 23.70 -14.57 -13.40
CA GLU A 9 23.53 -16.02 -13.47
C GLU A 9 23.06 -16.59 -12.12
N LEU A 10 23.63 -16.12 -11.00
CA LEU A 10 23.19 -16.49 -9.64
C LEU A 10 21.74 -16.07 -9.36
N LEU A 11 21.32 -14.89 -9.82
CA LEU A 11 19.92 -14.42 -9.70
C LEU A 11 18.96 -15.23 -10.56
N LYS A 12 19.37 -15.60 -11.78
CA LYS A 12 18.57 -16.51 -12.61
C LYS A 12 18.43 -17.90 -12.00
N THR A 13 19.36 -18.29 -11.12
CA THR A 13 19.30 -19.58 -10.42
C THR A 13 18.41 -19.55 -9.16
N LEU A 14 18.09 -18.36 -8.63
CA LEU A 14 17.17 -18.20 -7.50
C LEU A 14 15.74 -18.63 -7.89
N GLY A 15 15.29 -18.27 -9.10
CA GLY A 15 14.02 -18.72 -9.69
C GLY A 15 12.78 -18.12 -9.02
N ASP A 16 12.58 -18.45 -7.74
CA ASP A 16 11.50 -17.99 -6.87
C ASP A 16 12.10 -17.13 -5.75
N PHE A 17 11.87 -15.82 -5.82
CA PHE A 17 12.31 -14.81 -4.86
C PHE A 17 11.49 -14.83 -3.56
N THR A 18 10.45 -15.65 -3.46
CA THR A 18 9.68 -15.85 -2.22
C THR A 18 10.16 -17.06 -1.41
N SER A 19 11.03 -17.90 -1.99
CA SER A 19 11.60 -19.06 -1.30
C SER A 19 12.76 -18.70 -0.38
N LYS A 20 12.54 -18.90 0.92
CA LYS A 20 13.58 -18.77 1.96
C LYS A 20 14.78 -19.67 1.68
N GLU A 21 14.58 -20.91 1.22
CA GLU A 21 15.66 -21.85 0.92
C GLU A 21 16.55 -21.37 -0.22
N ASN A 22 15.97 -20.73 -1.24
CA ASN A 22 16.70 -20.18 -2.37
C ASN A 22 17.58 -19.02 -1.91
N TRP A 23 17.05 -18.11 -1.07
CA TRP A 23 17.83 -17.03 -0.48
C TRP A 23 18.90 -17.50 0.51
N ASP A 24 18.60 -18.48 1.38
CA ASP A 24 19.59 -19.06 2.30
C ASP A 24 20.79 -19.65 1.51
N LYS A 25 20.53 -20.33 0.38
CA LYS A 25 21.59 -20.83 -0.52
C LYS A 25 22.38 -19.68 -1.15
N PHE A 26 21.69 -18.67 -1.68
CA PHE A 26 22.33 -17.51 -2.29
C PHE A 26 23.28 -16.80 -1.33
N PHE A 27 22.83 -16.49 -0.11
CA PHE A 27 23.67 -15.84 0.89
C PHE A 27 24.84 -16.72 1.36
N THR A 28 24.61 -18.03 1.48
CA THR A 28 25.67 -18.99 1.81
C THR A 28 26.77 -19.03 0.74
N LEU A 29 26.38 -19.03 -0.54
CA LEU A 29 27.33 -19.07 -1.67
C LEU A 29 28.12 -17.77 -1.81
N ARG A 30 27.50 -16.63 -1.51
CA ARG A 30 28.12 -15.31 -1.66
C ARG A 30 29.12 -15.00 -0.54
N GLY A 31 28.84 -15.42 0.69
CA GLY A 31 29.68 -15.16 1.86
C GLY A 31 29.57 -13.73 2.40
N THR A 32 30.36 -13.43 3.43
CA THR A 32 30.18 -12.24 4.29
C THR A 32 30.73 -10.92 3.74
N ASP A 33 31.68 -11.00 2.82
CA ASP A 33 32.49 -9.83 2.38
C ASP A 33 31.99 -9.22 1.06
N ASP A 34 30.98 -9.83 0.41
CA ASP A 34 30.42 -9.37 -0.86
C ASP A 34 28.96 -8.92 -0.68
N SER A 35 28.75 -7.61 -0.50
CA SER A 35 27.41 -7.01 -0.38
C SER A 35 26.70 -6.95 -1.72
N PHE A 36 25.39 -7.19 -1.73
CA PHE A 36 24.56 -7.06 -2.91
C PHE A 36 23.60 -5.89 -2.81
N GLU A 37 23.50 -5.13 -3.89
CA GLU A 37 22.60 -3.98 -3.97
C GLU A 37 21.59 -4.17 -5.10
N TRP A 38 20.32 -4.23 -4.73
CA TRP A 38 19.23 -4.04 -5.68
C TRP A 38 19.02 -2.56 -5.97
N TYR A 39 18.72 -2.29 -7.25
CA TYR A 39 18.26 -1.01 -7.80
C TYR A 39 19.29 0.11 -7.85
N ALA A 40 19.53 0.78 -6.72
CA ALA A 40 20.33 2.00 -6.69
C ALA A 40 21.34 1.96 -5.55
N GLU A 41 22.52 2.52 -5.82
CA GLU A 41 23.60 2.63 -4.86
C GLU A 41 23.36 3.78 -3.88
N TRP A 42 24.01 3.73 -2.72
CA TRP A 42 23.92 4.80 -1.71
C TRP A 42 24.25 6.18 -2.27
N THR A 43 25.19 6.29 -3.20
CA THR A 43 25.55 7.58 -3.82
C THR A 43 24.40 8.23 -4.59
N GLN A 44 23.45 7.43 -5.07
CA GLN A 44 22.25 7.91 -5.78
C GLN A 44 21.08 8.14 -4.82
N LEU A 45 21.03 7.35 -3.75
CA LEU A 45 19.93 7.35 -2.78
C LEU A 45 20.09 8.35 -1.65
N SER A 46 21.32 8.68 -1.25
CA SER A 46 21.60 9.46 -0.04
C SER A 46 20.82 10.78 0.02
N ASP A 47 21.03 11.70 -0.92
CA ASP A 47 20.35 12.99 -0.94
C ASP A 47 18.81 12.87 -0.95
N PRO A 48 18.17 12.16 -1.91
CA PRO A 48 16.72 12.05 -1.94
C PRO A 48 16.16 11.36 -0.70
N LEU A 49 16.80 10.30 -0.19
CA LEU A 49 16.33 9.58 0.99
C LEU A 49 16.47 10.42 2.27
N LEU A 50 17.62 11.03 2.50
CA LEU A 50 17.88 11.85 3.69
C LEU A 50 16.93 13.06 3.77
N SER A 51 16.54 13.62 2.62
CA SER A 51 15.52 14.68 2.57
C SER A 51 14.16 14.25 3.16
N GLN A 52 13.83 12.96 3.06
CA GLN A 52 12.56 12.40 3.54
C GLN A 52 12.60 12.03 5.02
N LEU A 53 13.80 11.71 5.51
CA LEU A 53 14.08 11.34 6.90
C LEU A 53 14.40 12.55 7.80
N SER A 54 14.61 13.73 7.20
CA SER A 54 14.97 14.94 7.90
C SER A 54 13.85 15.37 8.88
N SER A 55 14.12 15.18 10.16
CA SER A 55 13.38 15.76 11.28
C SER A 55 14.24 16.88 11.91
N PRO A 56 13.71 17.77 12.78
CA PRO A 56 14.55 18.72 13.50
C PRO A 56 15.76 18.02 14.14
N PRO A 57 16.94 18.67 14.23
CA PRO A 57 18.23 18.02 14.52
C PRO A 57 18.24 17.11 15.76
N ASP A 58 17.42 17.42 16.77
CA ASP A 58 17.30 16.64 18.01
C ASP A 58 16.47 15.34 17.87
N ALA A 59 15.78 15.14 16.75
CA ALA A 59 14.88 14.02 16.52
C ALA A 59 15.51 12.86 15.73
N ALA A 60 16.65 13.05 15.05
CA ALA A 60 17.26 12.02 14.19
C ALA A 60 17.67 10.75 14.97
N GLU A 61 18.12 10.89 16.22
CA GLU A 61 18.43 9.75 17.09
C GLU A 61 17.17 9.01 17.60
N SER A 62 16.00 9.67 17.53
CA SER A 62 14.74 9.13 18.02
C SER A 62 13.92 8.39 16.94
N VAL A 63 14.17 8.66 15.66
CA VAL A 63 13.44 8.03 14.53
C VAL A 63 13.65 6.52 14.55
N GLN A 64 12.55 5.77 14.61
CA GLN A 64 12.54 4.32 14.48
C GLN A 64 12.31 3.93 13.02
N ILE A 65 13.33 3.34 12.40
CA ILE A 65 13.33 2.90 11.00
C ILE A 65 13.28 1.37 10.98
N LEU A 66 12.34 0.80 10.22
CA LEU A 66 12.30 -0.60 9.86
C LEU A 66 12.80 -0.77 8.42
N VAL A 67 13.69 -1.75 8.19
CA VAL A 67 14.17 -2.15 6.87
C VAL A 67 13.80 -3.63 6.65
N PRO A 68 12.64 -3.92 6.02
CA PRO A 68 12.23 -5.26 5.64
C PRO A 68 13.01 -5.81 4.45
N GLY A 69 13.15 -7.14 4.38
CA GLY A 69 13.92 -7.80 3.32
C GLY A 69 15.33 -7.23 3.19
N CYS A 70 15.99 -6.97 4.33
CA CYS A 70 17.21 -6.16 4.34
C CYS A 70 18.36 -6.78 3.54
N GLY A 71 18.35 -8.11 3.38
CA GLY A 71 19.42 -8.86 2.74
C GLY A 71 20.78 -8.50 3.33
N ASN A 72 21.80 -8.49 2.46
CA ASN A 72 23.16 -8.06 2.79
C ASN A 72 23.50 -6.67 2.21
N SER A 73 22.47 -5.85 1.96
CA SER A 73 22.63 -4.47 1.51
C SER A 73 23.33 -3.63 2.58
N ARG A 74 24.12 -2.65 2.14
CA ARG A 74 24.79 -1.67 3.00
C ARG A 74 23.90 -0.47 3.31
N LEU A 75 22.66 -0.43 2.82
CA LEU A 75 21.72 0.67 3.05
C LEU A 75 21.60 1.03 4.54
N SER A 76 21.40 0.02 5.40
CA SER A 76 21.29 0.22 6.85
C SER A 76 22.60 0.69 7.49
N GLU A 77 23.75 0.24 6.97
CA GLU A 77 25.07 0.70 7.42
C GLU A 77 25.25 2.19 7.12
N ASN A 78 24.90 2.60 5.91
CA ASN A 78 25.04 3.98 5.46
C ASN A 78 24.08 4.92 6.18
N LEU A 79 22.83 4.49 6.42
CA LEU A 79 21.87 5.24 7.24
C LEU A 79 22.35 5.41 8.68
N TYR A 80 22.92 4.34 9.26
CA TYR A 80 23.50 4.43 10.59
C TYR A 80 24.63 5.44 10.61
N ASP A 81 25.58 5.36 9.66
CA ASP A 81 26.72 6.26 9.58
C ASP A 81 26.30 7.72 9.29
N ALA A 82 25.14 7.93 8.66
CA ALA A 82 24.51 9.23 8.46
C ALA A 82 23.77 9.80 9.70
N GLY A 83 23.70 9.05 10.80
CA GLY A 83 23.18 9.52 12.10
C GLY A 83 21.90 8.83 12.59
N PHE A 84 21.26 8.00 11.78
CA PHE A 84 20.03 7.30 12.16
C PHE A 84 20.35 6.05 12.98
N ARG A 85 20.22 6.11 14.30
CA ARG A 85 20.63 5.01 15.19
C ARG A 85 19.50 3.99 15.44
N GLY A 86 18.24 4.39 15.31
CA GLY A 86 17.06 3.56 15.59
C GLY A 86 16.65 2.57 14.49
N ILE A 87 17.61 1.85 13.90
CA ILE A 87 17.36 0.97 12.74
C ILE A 87 17.10 -0.47 13.18
N THR A 88 15.98 -1.04 12.70
CA THR A 88 15.63 -2.46 12.84
C THR A 88 15.58 -3.10 11.47
N ASN A 89 16.38 -4.14 11.27
CA ASN A 89 16.49 -4.88 10.04
C ASN A 89 15.83 -6.24 10.21
N ILE A 90 14.99 -6.62 9.25
CA ILE A 90 14.38 -7.94 9.20
C ILE A 90 14.58 -8.62 7.85
N ASP A 91 14.73 -9.94 7.90
CA ASP A 91 14.82 -10.81 6.75
C ASP A 91 14.44 -12.22 7.20
N PHE A 92 13.75 -12.99 6.35
CA PHE A 92 13.39 -14.38 6.68
C PHE A 92 14.60 -15.33 6.67
N SER A 93 15.73 -14.92 6.08
CA SER A 93 16.96 -15.70 5.98
C SER A 93 17.76 -15.54 7.27
N LYS A 94 17.88 -16.66 8.00
CA LYS A 94 18.73 -16.70 9.19
C LYS A 94 20.20 -16.50 8.84
N VAL A 95 20.61 -16.93 7.65
CA VAL A 95 21.98 -16.80 7.16
C VAL A 95 22.36 -15.33 7.10
N VAL A 96 21.60 -14.53 6.34
CA VAL A 96 21.94 -13.12 6.13
C VAL A 96 21.84 -12.29 7.39
N ILE A 97 20.84 -12.55 8.24
CA ILE A 97 20.69 -11.85 9.53
C ILE A 97 21.88 -12.13 10.45
N SER A 98 22.36 -13.37 10.49
CA SER A 98 23.51 -13.74 11.33
C SER A 98 24.78 -13.05 10.86
N ASP A 99 24.99 -12.99 9.55
CA ASP A 99 26.17 -12.38 8.94
C ASP A 99 26.17 -10.86 9.10
N MET A 100 25.03 -10.22 8.82
CA MET A 100 24.89 -8.77 8.98
C MET A 100 25.01 -8.32 10.44
N LEU A 101 24.50 -9.11 11.39
CA LEU A 101 24.72 -8.87 12.82
C LEU A 101 26.22 -8.92 13.16
N ARG A 102 26.92 -9.98 12.76
CA ARG A 102 28.37 -10.13 13.04
C ARG A 102 29.19 -9.00 12.44
N ARG A 103 28.87 -8.61 11.21
CA ARG A 103 29.51 -7.51 10.47
C ARG A 103 29.36 -6.16 11.17
N ASN A 104 28.24 -5.93 11.85
CA ASN A 104 27.87 -4.61 12.36
C ASN A 104 27.90 -4.46 13.88
N VAL A 105 27.88 -5.53 14.66
CA VAL A 105 27.73 -5.47 16.13
C VAL A 105 28.81 -4.65 16.84
N ARG A 106 30.02 -4.57 16.29
CA ARG A 106 31.13 -3.80 16.91
C ARG A 106 31.12 -2.32 16.52
N SER A 107 30.90 -2.02 15.24
CA SER A 107 30.97 -0.64 14.71
C SER A 107 29.63 0.11 14.81
N ARG A 108 28.52 -0.62 14.80
CA ARG A 108 27.16 -0.08 14.73
C ARG A 108 26.21 -0.79 15.73
N PRO A 109 26.54 -0.76 17.03
CA PRO A 109 25.86 -1.58 18.05
C PRO A 109 24.38 -1.23 18.26
N GLY A 110 23.92 -0.06 17.80
CA GLY A 110 22.52 0.35 17.91
C GLY A 110 21.57 -0.35 16.93
N MET A 111 22.10 -0.92 15.85
CA MET A 111 21.27 -1.63 14.86
C MET A 111 20.75 -2.96 15.39
N ARG A 112 19.46 -3.21 15.15
CA ARG A 112 18.80 -4.47 15.49
C ARG A 112 18.67 -5.33 14.24
N TRP A 113 18.92 -6.63 14.38
CA TRP A 113 18.84 -7.61 13.30
C TRP A 113 17.96 -8.78 13.76
N ARG A 114 16.87 -9.08 13.06
CA ARG A 114 15.92 -10.12 13.46
C ARG A 114 15.53 -10.99 12.28
N VAL A 115 15.51 -12.30 12.50
CA VAL A 115 14.91 -13.23 11.54
C VAL A 115 13.40 -13.10 11.63
N MET A 116 12.75 -12.65 10.57
CA MET A 116 11.31 -12.40 10.54
C MET A 116 10.79 -12.32 9.11
N ASP A 117 9.62 -12.89 8.88
CA ASP A 117 8.87 -12.76 7.64
C ASP A 117 8.16 -11.39 7.61
N MET A 118 8.36 -10.63 6.53
CA MET A 118 7.77 -9.30 6.39
C MET A 118 6.27 -9.34 6.06
N THR A 119 5.72 -10.49 5.66
CA THR A 119 4.27 -10.69 5.48
C THR A 119 3.54 -10.95 6.81
N SER A 120 4.29 -11.23 7.89
CA SER A 120 3.75 -11.48 9.23
C SER A 120 4.72 -10.98 10.31
N MET A 121 4.77 -9.65 10.48
CA MET A 121 5.70 -8.98 11.37
C MET A 121 5.26 -9.07 12.84
N GLN A 122 6.18 -9.49 13.71
CA GLN A 122 5.94 -9.62 15.15
C GLN A 122 6.25 -8.32 15.92
N PHE A 123 5.81 -7.19 15.36
CA PHE A 123 5.85 -5.87 16.00
C PHE A 123 4.45 -5.47 16.43
N VAL A 124 4.35 -4.61 17.45
CA VAL A 124 3.08 -3.99 17.80
C VAL A 124 2.72 -2.92 16.78
N ASP A 125 1.44 -2.60 16.69
CA ASP A 125 0.93 -1.53 15.83
C ASP A 125 1.63 -0.21 16.17
N GLU A 126 1.80 0.66 15.16
CA GLU A 126 2.35 2.01 15.35
C GLU A 126 3.73 2.05 16.05
N THR A 127 4.62 1.12 15.71
CA THR A 127 5.97 1.05 16.26
C THR A 127 6.97 1.98 15.55
N PHE A 128 6.86 2.10 14.22
CA PHE A 128 7.89 2.73 13.40
C PHE A 128 7.45 4.07 12.82
N ASP A 129 8.42 4.99 12.73
CA ASP A 129 8.25 6.28 12.05
C ASP A 129 8.47 6.12 10.55
N VAL A 130 9.36 5.20 10.15
CA VAL A 130 9.67 4.91 8.74
C VAL A 130 9.78 3.42 8.50
N VAL A 131 9.17 2.94 7.42
CA VAL A 131 9.47 1.64 6.81
C VAL A 131 10.16 1.91 5.48
N LEU A 132 11.37 1.39 5.30
CA LEU A 132 12.19 1.57 4.12
C LEU A 132 12.35 0.24 3.40
N ASP A 133 11.65 0.08 2.28
CA ASP A 133 11.72 -1.09 1.41
C ASP A 133 12.64 -0.83 0.22
N LYS A 134 13.48 -1.82 -0.09
CA LYS A 134 14.31 -1.81 -1.30
C LYS A 134 14.23 -3.14 -2.02
N GLY A 135 13.16 -3.31 -2.80
CA GLY A 135 12.91 -4.49 -3.62
C GLY A 135 12.25 -5.65 -2.89
N GLY A 136 11.88 -5.45 -1.62
CA GLY A 136 11.13 -6.45 -0.87
C GLY A 136 9.72 -6.62 -1.43
N LEU A 137 9.04 -5.51 -1.74
CA LEU A 137 7.71 -5.58 -2.37
C LEU A 137 7.77 -6.26 -3.73
N ASP A 138 8.75 -5.89 -4.57
CA ASP A 138 8.88 -6.45 -5.91
C ASP A 138 9.15 -7.96 -5.86
N ALA A 139 9.98 -8.42 -4.92
CA ALA A 139 10.23 -9.86 -4.70
C ALA A 139 8.97 -10.64 -4.28
N LEU A 140 8.00 -10.00 -3.62
CA LEU A 140 6.72 -10.63 -3.24
C LEU A 140 5.64 -10.52 -4.32
N MET A 141 5.90 -9.80 -5.41
CA MET A 141 4.92 -9.47 -6.45
C MET A 141 5.24 -10.15 -7.78
N GLU A 142 6.00 -11.25 -7.77
CA GLU A 142 6.24 -12.05 -8.97
C GLU A 142 4.90 -12.37 -9.69
N PRO A 143 4.77 -12.04 -10.98
CA PRO A 143 3.53 -12.21 -11.72
C PRO A 143 2.93 -13.63 -11.64
N GLU A 144 3.80 -14.64 -11.56
CA GLU A 144 3.44 -16.06 -11.46
C GLU A 144 2.81 -16.43 -10.11
N LEU A 145 3.14 -15.70 -9.04
CA LEU A 145 2.68 -15.94 -7.67
C LEU A 145 1.47 -15.06 -7.30
N GLY A 146 1.25 -13.99 -8.06
CA GLY A 146 0.13 -13.08 -7.85
C GLY A 146 0.31 -12.14 -6.64
N PRO A 147 -0.71 -11.33 -6.32
CA PRO A 147 -0.54 -10.18 -5.43
C PRO A 147 -0.70 -10.48 -3.92
N GLU A 148 -0.95 -11.74 -3.54
CA GLU A 148 -1.37 -12.08 -2.17
C GLU A 148 -0.31 -11.74 -1.12
N LEU A 149 0.95 -12.12 -1.37
CA LEU A 149 2.07 -11.85 -0.45
C LEU A 149 2.37 -10.35 -0.36
N GLY A 150 2.38 -9.64 -1.50
CA GLY A 150 2.51 -8.19 -1.51
C GLY A 150 1.38 -7.51 -0.72
N ASN A 151 0.13 -8.00 -0.85
CA ASN A 151 -1.01 -7.46 -0.12
C ASN A 151 -0.89 -7.69 1.40
N GLN A 152 -0.40 -8.85 1.83
CA GLN A 152 -0.10 -9.16 3.23
C GLN A 152 1.00 -8.23 3.77
N TYR A 153 2.11 -8.11 3.03
CA TYR A 153 3.21 -7.22 3.40
C TYR A 153 2.77 -5.76 3.53
N LEU A 154 2.08 -5.21 2.53
CA LEU A 154 1.60 -3.83 2.61
C LEU A 154 0.60 -3.61 3.75
N SER A 155 -0.15 -4.64 4.16
CA SER A 155 -1.02 -4.56 5.34
C SER A 155 -0.20 -4.45 6.62
N GLU A 156 0.88 -5.23 6.75
CA GLU A 156 1.83 -5.12 7.86
C GLU A 156 2.50 -3.75 7.91
N VAL A 157 2.93 -3.22 6.76
CA VAL A 157 3.49 -1.85 6.65
C VAL A 157 2.51 -0.82 7.20
N LYS A 158 1.24 -0.85 6.78
CA LYS A 158 0.20 0.09 7.25
C LYS A 158 -0.01 -0.01 8.77
N ARG A 159 0.06 -1.23 9.31
CA ARG A 159 -0.16 -1.54 10.74
C ARG A 159 0.99 -1.05 11.62
N VAL A 160 2.24 -1.36 11.25
CA VAL A 160 3.41 -1.03 12.07
C VAL A 160 3.83 0.44 11.99
N LEU A 161 3.37 1.18 10.97
CA LEU A 161 3.60 2.62 10.85
C LEU A 161 2.73 3.44 11.79
N LYS A 162 3.37 4.35 12.54
CA LYS A 162 2.71 5.39 13.34
C LYS A 162 1.90 6.33 12.46
N SER A 163 0.92 7.02 13.04
CA SER A 163 0.34 8.21 12.42
C SER A 163 1.43 9.24 12.09
N GLY A 164 1.45 9.75 10.85
CA GLY A 164 2.53 10.59 10.32
C GLY A 164 3.76 9.81 9.83
N GLY A 165 3.79 8.49 10.01
CA GLY A 165 4.89 7.64 9.55
C GLY A 165 4.91 7.47 8.03
N LYS A 166 6.10 7.19 7.49
CA LYS A 166 6.32 7.09 6.04
C LYS A 166 6.72 5.67 5.64
N PHE A 167 6.06 5.15 4.61
CA PHE A 167 6.57 4.05 3.82
C PHE A 167 7.36 4.62 2.64
N ILE A 168 8.63 4.24 2.53
CA ILE A 168 9.51 4.62 1.42
C ILE A 168 9.88 3.35 0.68
N CYS A 169 9.35 3.18 -0.54
CA CYS A 169 9.54 1.99 -1.36
C CYS A 169 10.41 2.31 -2.58
N LEU A 170 11.57 1.67 -2.66
CA LEU A 170 12.43 1.69 -3.84
C LEU A 170 12.07 0.50 -4.71
N THR A 171 11.56 0.76 -5.92
CA THR A 171 10.94 -0.24 -6.80
C THR A 171 11.25 0.04 -8.27
N LEU A 172 11.08 -0.98 -9.12
CA LEU A 172 11.02 -0.82 -10.58
C LEU A 172 9.66 -0.28 -11.06
N ALA A 173 8.68 -0.14 -10.18
CA ALA A 173 7.36 0.43 -10.47
C ALA A 173 6.67 -0.24 -11.67
N GLU A 174 6.76 -1.57 -11.76
CA GLU A 174 6.04 -2.33 -12.77
C GLU A 174 4.53 -2.20 -12.56
N SER A 175 3.76 -2.32 -13.65
CA SER A 175 2.32 -2.04 -13.64
C SER A 175 1.54 -2.87 -12.61
N HIS A 176 1.93 -4.13 -12.40
CA HIS A 176 1.30 -5.01 -11.41
C HIS A 176 1.64 -4.60 -9.97
N VAL A 177 2.86 -4.10 -9.71
CA VAL A 177 3.25 -3.54 -8.39
C VAL A 177 2.47 -2.26 -8.10
N LEU A 178 2.43 -1.33 -9.05
CA LEU A 178 1.69 -0.07 -8.91
C LEU A 178 0.19 -0.29 -8.80
N GLY A 179 -0.35 -1.26 -9.54
CA GLY A 179 -1.75 -1.67 -9.50
C GLY A 179 -2.19 -2.16 -8.13
N LEU A 180 -1.28 -2.71 -7.32
CA LEU A 180 -1.54 -3.01 -5.90
C LEU A 180 -1.25 -1.80 -5.01
N PHE A 181 -0.10 -1.15 -5.19
CA PHE A 181 0.40 -0.10 -4.29
C PHE A 181 -0.56 1.09 -4.24
N PHE A 182 -0.95 1.64 -5.39
CA PHE A 182 -1.74 2.86 -5.48
C PHE A 182 -3.10 2.74 -4.80
N PRO A 183 -3.92 1.69 -5.05
CA PRO A 183 -5.14 1.47 -4.28
C PRO A 183 -4.86 1.27 -2.79
N LYS A 184 -3.85 0.46 -2.43
CA LYS A 184 -3.57 0.10 -1.03
C LYS A 184 -3.28 1.32 -0.15
N PHE A 185 -2.66 2.34 -0.73
CA PHE A 185 -2.33 3.64 -0.11
C PHE A 185 -3.17 4.79 -0.68
N ARG A 186 -4.40 4.52 -1.13
CA ARG A 186 -5.32 5.56 -1.58
C ARG A 186 -5.81 6.44 -0.45
N TYR A 187 -6.46 5.82 0.54
CA TYR A 187 -7.20 6.53 1.58
C TYR A 187 -6.42 6.61 2.89
N GLY A 188 -6.32 7.82 3.45
CA GLY A 188 -5.53 8.08 4.66
C GLY A 188 -4.03 8.16 4.41
N TRP A 189 -3.60 8.32 3.16
CA TRP A 189 -2.20 8.43 2.79
C TRP A 189 -1.96 9.53 1.75
N LYS A 190 -0.94 10.34 2.01
CA LYS A 190 -0.36 11.24 1.02
C LYS A 190 0.75 10.51 0.29
N MET A 191 0.79 10.65 -1.03
CA MET A 191 1.77 9.96 -1.85
C MET A 191 2.63 10.91 -2.67
N SER A 192 3.90 10.52 -2.83
CA SER A 192 4.81 11.17 -3.75
C SER A 192 5.69 10.17 -4.49
N LEU A 193 6.05 10.49 -5.72
CA LEU A 193 6.89 9.68 -6.57
C LEU A 193 8.10 10.47 -7.03
N HIS A 194 9.28 9.87 -6.87
CA HIS A 194 10.56 10.46 -7.24
C HIS A 194 11.35 9.50 -8.11
N VAL A 195 11.96 10.03 -9.18
CA VAL A 195 12.88 9.26 -10.02
C VAL A 195 14.27 9.31 -9.39
N ILE A 196 14.90 8.15 -9.19
CA ILE A 196 16.28 8.12 -8.70
C ILE A 196 17.25 8.37 -9.86
N PRO A 197 18.12 9.40 -9.78
CA PRO A 197 19.05 9.70 -10.87
C PRO A 197 20.01 8.53 -11.15
N GLN A 198 20.19 8.22 -12.42
CA GLN A 198 21.18 7.23 -12.85
C GLN A 198 22.48 7.88 -13.33
N LYS A 199 23.59 7.16 -13.20
CA LYS A 199 24.87 7.61 -13.75
C LYS A 199 24.84 7.53 -15.28
N PRO A 200 25.31 8.55 -16.01
CA PRO A 200 25.29 8.56 -17.49
C PRO A 200 26.08 7.43 -18.16
N SER A 201 26.99 6.78 -17.42
CA SER A 201 27.85 5.69 -17.93
C SER A 201 27.20 4.31 -17.88
N ASP A 202 26.10 4.17 -17.14
CA ASP A 202 25.35 2.93 -17.06
C ASP A 202 24.19 3.04 -18.05
N LYS A 203 24.07 2.07 -18.96
CA LYS A 203 22.84 1.86 -19.72
C LYS A 203 22.04 0.76 -19.01
N PRO A 204 21.34 1.00 -17.90
CA PRO A 204 20.39 0.02 -17.42
C PRO A 204 19.15 0.09 -18.31
N ASN A 205 18.53 -1.07 -18.53
CA ASN A 205 17.26 -1.15 -19.24
C ASN A 205 16.10 -0.63 -18.38
N LEU A 206 16.29 -0.47 -17.06
CA LEU A 206 15.23 -0.17 -16.10
C LEU A 206 15.65 0.93 -15.12
N HIS A 207 14.68 1.76 -14.72
CA HIS A 207 14.83 2.83 -13.76
C HIS A 207 14.31 2.44 -12.38
N THR A 208 14.96 3.01 -11.36
CA THR A 208 14.54 2.91 -9.96
C THR A 208 13.69 4.12 -9.60
N PHE A 209 12.53 3.85 -9.02
CA PHE A 209 11.62 4.86 -8.51
C PHE A 209 11.55 4.75 -6.99
N MET A 210 11.40 5.91 -6.34
CA MET A 210 11.11 6.01 -4.93
C MET A 210 9.66 6.46 -4.77
N VAL A 211 8.81 5.53 -4.35
CA VAL A 211 7.39 5.79 -4.06
C VAL A 211 7.24 5.94 -2.56
N ILE A 212 6.72 7.08 -2.13
CA ILE A 212 6.57 7.42 -0.71
C ILE A 212 5.08 7.50 -0.40
N ALA A 213 4.63 6.80 0.65
CA ALA A 213 3.30 6.92 1.22
C ALA A 213 3.42 7.36 2.69
N GLU A 214 2.86 8.52 3.02
CA GLU A 214 2.85 9.10 4.36
C GLU A 214 1.45 8.96 4.99
N LYS A 215 1.38 8.37 6.19
CA LYS A 215 0.12 8.09 6.89
C LYS A 215 -0.47 9.38 7.44
N GLU A 216 -1.56 9.85 6.83
CA GLU A 216 -2.23 11.08 7.25
C GLU A 216 -3.48 10.79 8.09
N LYS A 217 -3.82 11.71 8.98
CA LYS A 217 -5.12 11.72 9.68
C LYS A 217 -6.25 12.30 8.81
N SER A 218 -5.88 13.00 7.73
CA SER A 218 -6.82 13.63 6.84
C SER A 218 -7.50 12.60 5.94
N ALA A 219 -8.82 12.72 5.82
CA ALA A 219 -9.61 11.94 4.85
C ALA A 219 -9.61 12.59 3.45
N VAL A 220 -8.98 13.76 3.27
CA VAL A 220 -8.94 14.46 1.98
C VAL A 220 -7.97 13.75 1.05
N LEU A 221 -8.47 13.31 -0.10
CA LEU A 221 -7.62 12.72 -1.13
C LEU A 221 -6.86 13.80 -1.88
N GLN A 222 -5.54 13.63 -1.89
CA GLN A 222 -4.63 14.44 -2.68
C GLN A 222 -4.15 13.60 -3.87
N GLN A 223 -3.95 14.26 -5.01
CA GLN A 223 -3.22 13.66 -6.12
C GLN A 223 -1.81 13.25 -5.65
N ILE A 224 -1.33 12.14 -6.18
CA ILE A 224 0.05 11.69 -6.03
C ILE A 224 0.93 12.75 -6.69
N SER A 225 1.76 13.39 -5.85
CA SER A 225 2.74 14.37 -6.33
C SER A 225 3.91 13.67 -7.03
N SER A 226 4.35 14.19 -8.17
CA SER A 226 5.54 13.69 -8.85
C SER A 226 6.56 14.81 -9.00
N ALA A 227 7.80 14.56 -8.52
CA ALA A 227 8.90 15.47 -8.77
C ALA A 227 9.47 15.16 -10.15
N ILE A 228 9.09 15.98 -11.15
CA ILE A 228 9.65 16.07 -12.51
C ILE A 228 10.05 14.70 -13.10
N ILE A 229 9.16 14.08 -13.87
CA ILE A 229 9.56 13.15 -14.94
C ILE A 229 10.10 14.08 -16.04
N PRO A 230 11.42 14.22 -16.26
CA PRO A 230 11.90 15.10 -17.31
C PRO A 230 11.34 14.61 -18.64
N SER A 231 10.91 15.51 -19.53
CA SER A 231 10.58 15.16 -20.92
C SER A 231 11.73 14.47 -21.66
N SER A 232 12.95 14.51 -21.11
CA SER A 232 14.09 13.72 -21.56
C SER A 232 14.01 12.23 -21.17
N LEU A 233 12.94 11.75 -20.54
CA LEU A 233 12.69 10.32 -20.32
C LEU A 233 11.97 9.63 -21.50
N ASP A 234 11.53 10.40 -22.51
CA ASP A 234 10.95 9.89 -23.77
C ASP A 234 11.87 8.90 -24.52
N CYS A 235 13.15 8.80 -24.13
CA CYS A 235 14.14 7.91 -24.73
C CYS A 235 14.16 6.49 -24.13
N TYR A 236 13.36 6.18 -23.10
CA TYR A 236 13.59 5.00 -22.24
C TYR A 236 12.41 4.00 -22.12
N GLY A 237 11.47 4.02 -23.06
CA GLY A 237 10.64 2.85 -23.39
C GLY A 237 9.39 2.60 -22.52
N ASN A 238 8.96 1.34 -22.50
CA ASN A 238 7.65 0.91 -21.98
C ASN A 238 7.46 1.07 -20.46
N GLN A 239 8.54 1.07 -19.66
CA GLN A 239 8.46 1.14 -18.19
C GLN A 239 7.94 2.50 -17.71
N VAL A 240 8.55 3.60 -18.19
CA VAL A 240 8.16 4.97 -17.81
C VAL A 240 6.75 5.28 -18.30
N HIS A 241 6.38 4.80 -19.49
CA HIS A 241 5.03 4.93 -20.02
C HIS A 241 4.00 4.24 -19.12
N GLY A 242 4.23 2.97 -18.76
CA GLY A 242 3.32 2.22 -17.87
C GLY A 242 3.19 2.86 -16.49
N LEU A 243 4.27 3.42 -15.95
CA LEU A 243 4.23 4.20 -14.71
C LEU A 243 3.39 5.47 -14.87
N GLN A 244 3.57 6.22 -15.96
CA GLN A 244 2.83 7.45 -16.20
C GLN A 244 1.33 7.17 -16.37
N GLU A 245 0.97 6.14 -17.13
CA GLU A 245 -0.43 5.71 -17.28
C GLU A 245 -1.05 5.32 -15.92
N ALA A 246 -0.33 4.54 -15.11
CA ALA A 246 -0.80 4.16 -13.78
C ALA A 246 -0.98 5.37 -12.86
N LEU A 247 -0.05 6.33 -12.91
CA LEU A 247 -0.09 7.56 -12.13
C LEU A 247 -1.25 8.47 -12.55
N GLU A 248 -1.44 8.67 -13.85
CA GLU A 248 -2.54 9.46 -14.41
C GLU A 248 -3.89 8.83 -14.07
N SER A 249 -4.03 7.51 -14.22
CA SER A 249 -5.23 6.77 -13.86
C SER A 249 -5.58 6.93 -12.38
N GLU A 250 -4.61 6.73 -11.48
CA GLU A 250 -4.83 6.89 -10.04
C GLU A 250 -5.15 8.34 -9.65
N ASN A 251 -4.50 9.33 -10.28
CA ASN A 251 -4.77 10.74 -10.02
C ASN A 251 -6.15 11.18 -10.53
N GLN A 252 -6.62 10.61 -11.63
CA GLN A 252 -7.99 10.79 -12.11
C GLN A 252 -8.99 10.26 -11.08
N ILE A 253 -8.77 9.04 -10.57
CA ILE A 253 -9.58 8.42 -9.52
C ILE A 253 -9.62 9.31 -8.26
N ARG A 254 -8.46 9.76 -7.77
CA ARG A 254 -8.35 10.64 -6.59
C ARG A 254 -9.07 11.97 -6.78
N THR A 255 -9.02 12.53 -7.99
CA THR A 255 -9.70 13.79 -8.35
C THR A 255 -11.21 13.63 -8.34
N GLU A 256 -11.71 12.54 -8.92
CA GLU A 256 -13.13 12.20 -8.89
C GLU A 256 -13.61 12.12 -7.44
N TYR A 257 -12.91 11.37 -6.58
CA TYR A 257 -13.24 11.25 -5.15
C TYR A 257 -13.24 12.57 -4.36
N SER A 258 -12.34 13.50 -4.68
CA SER A 258 -12.32 14.82 -4.03
C SER A 258 -13.40 15.78 -4.53
N SER A 259 -13.99 15.52 -5.70
CA SER A 259 -15.02 16.40 -6.31
C SER A 259 -16.43 16.24 -5.73
N GLY A 260 -16.65 15.27 -4.83
CA GLY A 260 -17.92 15.09 -4.11
C GLY A 260 -19.09 14.59 -4.96
N SER A 261 -18.83 14.02 -6.14
CA SER A 261 -19.85 13.31 -6.91
C SER A 261 -20.41 12.10 -6.12
N ASP A 262 -21.60 11.62 -6.48
CA ASP A 262 -22.21 10.37 -5.97
C ASP A 262 -21.38 9.16 -6.43
N ILE A 263 -20.18 9.02 -5.89
CA ILE A 263 -19.23 8.02 -6.34
C ILE A 263 -19.59 6.68 -5.74
N LEU A 264 -19.56 5.69 -6.61
CA LEU A 264 -19.85 4.31 -6.30
C LEU A 264 -18.54 3.62 -5.86
N TYR A 265 -18.34 3.50 -4.56
CA TYR A 265 -17.18 2.80 -3.99
C TYR A 265 -17.28 1.29 -4.26
N SER A 266 -16.15 0.64 -4.55
CA SER A 266 -16.08 -0.81 -4.47
C SER A 266 -16.04 -1.26 -3.01
N PHE A 267 -16.35 -2.54 -2.74
CA PHE A 267 -16.15 -3.10 -1.41
C PHE A 267 -14.68 -3.01 -0.96
N GLU A 268 -13.74 -3.18 -1.89
CA GLU A 268 -12.31 -3.05 -1.65
C GLU A 268 -11.92 -1.62 -1.26
N ASP A 269 -12.44 -0.59 -1.93
CA ASP A 269 -12.20 0.81 -1.56
C ASP A 269 -12.60 1.09 -0.10
N LEU A 270 -13.71 0.51 0.34
CA LEU A 270 -14.20 0.68 1.70
C LEU A 270 -13.33 -0.07 2.72
N GLN A 271 -12.89 -1.29 2.40
CA GLN A 271 -11.90 -2.00 3.20
C GLN A 271 -10.57 -1.26 3.30
N LEU A 272 -10.22 -0.50 2.27
CA LEU A 272 -9.04 0.36 2.25
C LEU A 272 -9.23 1.68 3.01
N GLY A 273 -10.44 1.98 3.48
CA GLY A 273 -10.73 3.11 4.37
C GLY A 273 -11.36 4.33 3.70
N ALA A 274 -11.96 4.20 2.51
CA ALA A 274 -12.48 5.33 1.74
C ALA A 274 -13.45 6.26 2.48
N LYS A 275 -14.18 5.72 3.45
CA LYS A 275 -15.13 6.46 4.29
C LYS A 275 -14.85 6.26 5.77
N GLY A 276 -13.58 6.06 6.13
CA GLY A 276 -13.13 5.73 7.47
C GLY A 276 -13.42 4.28 7.86
N ASP A 277 -13.32 3.98 9.15
CA ASP A 277 -13.64 2.66 9.66
C ASP A 277 -15.16 2.41 9.57
N LEU A 278 -15.54 1.38 8.81
CA LEU A 278 -16.93 0.93 8.71
C LEU A 278 -17.37 0.11 9.92
N THR A 279 -16.49 -0.32 10.81
CA THR A 279 -16.90 -0.92 12.09
C THR A 279 -17.40 0.13 13.09
N GLU A 280 -16.98 1.38 12.91
CA GLU A 280 -17.42 2.53 13.72
C GLU A 280 -18.61 3.25 13.07
N LEU A 281 -19.53 3.74 13.90
CA LEU A 281 -20.64 4.62 13.47
C LEU A 281 -20.14 6.06 13.38
N SER A 282 -20.33 6.69 12.23
CA SER A 282 -20.01 8.10 12.00
C SER A 282 -21.29 8.87 11.70
N PRO A 283 -21.82 9.68 12.63
CA PRO A 283 -23.08 10.40 12.45
C PRO A 283 -23.15 11.17 11.12
N GLY A 284 -24.21 10.93 10.34
CA GLY A 284 -24.41 11.59 9.05
C GLY A 284 -23.57 11.05 7.89
N ARG A 285 -22.84 9.93 8.08
CA ARG A 285 -22.14 9.26 6.98
C ARG A 285 -23.14 8.74 5.97
N ARG A 286 -22.94 9.06 4.69
CA ARG A 286 -23.62 8.48 3.53
C ARG A 286 -22.58 7.96 2.53
N VAL A 287 -22.73 6.72 2.11
CA VAL A 287 -21.79 6.04 1.20
C VAL A 287 -22.56 5.27 0.14
N MET A 288 -22.27 5.52 -1.14
CA MET A 288 -22.80 4.70 -2.24
C MET A 288 -21.75 3.67 -2.65
N LEU A 289 -22.11 2.38 -2.69
CA LEU A 289 -21.17 1.32 -3.03
C LEU A 289 -21.79 0.25 -3.93
N THR A 290 -20.92 -0.54 -4.56
CA THR A 290 -21.31 -1.79 -5.23
C THR A 290 -21.00 -2.97 -4.34
N LEU A 291 -22.00 -3.81 -4.06
CA LEU A 291 -21.80 -5.14 -3.48
C LEU A 291 -21.83 -6.19 -4.58
N GLY A 292 -20.88 -7.13 -4.54
CA GLY A 292 -20.70 -8.16 -5.56
C GLY A 292 -19.65 -7.79 -6.60
N GLN A 293 -18.97 -8.80 -7.14
CA GLN A 293 -17.90 -8.63 -8.13
C GLN A 293 -18.30 -9.26 -9.46
N GLN A 294 -18.07 -8.55 -10.55
CA GLN A 294 -18.41 -9.00 -11.89
C GLN A 294 -17.61 -10.27 -12.24
N GLY A 295 -18.32 -11.39 -12.46
CA GLY A 295 -17.71 -12.69 -12.76
C GLY A 295 -17.49 -13.63 -11.56
N ALA A 296 -17.57 -13.12 -10.32
CA ALA A 296 -17.47 -13.93 -9.10
C ALA A 296 -18.79 -14.02 -8.33
N SER A 297 -19.58 -12.95 -8.33
CA SER A 297 -20.90 -12.90 -7.71
C SER A 297 -22.00 -13.13 -8.75
N ARG A 298 -23.06 -13.83 -8.35
CA ARG A 298 -24.24 -14.04 -9.21
C ARG A 298 -24.95 -12.73 -9.54
N PHE A 299 -24.93 -11.77 -8.60
CA PHE A 299 -25.54 -10.45 -8.74
C PHE A 299 -24.60 -9.36 -8.21
N CYS A 300 -24.76 -8.14 -8.75
CA CYS A 300 -24.14 -6.94 -8.24
C CYS A 300 -25.23 -5.95 -7.83
N TYR A 301 -25.10 -5.38 -6.63
CA TYR A 301 -26.10 -4.49 -6.06
C TYR A 301 -25.53 -3.10 -5.87
N LYS A 302 -26.30 -2.08 -6.23
CA LYS A 302 -26.04 -0.71 -5.79
C LYS A 302 -26.58 -0.54 -4.39
N VAL A 303 -25.76 -0.04 -3.49
CA VAL A 303 -26.09 0.07 -2.08
C VAL A 303 -25.79 1.46 -1.58
N VAL A 304 -26.67 1.99 -0.72
CA VAL A 304 -26.43 3.22 0.03
C VAL A 304 -26.34 2.86 1.51
N LEU A 305 -25.15 3.04 2.10
CA LEU A 305 -24.92 2.89 3.53
C LEU A 305 -25.08 4.25 4.20
N LEU A 306 -25.96 4.33 5.19
CA LEU A 306 -26.24 5.55 5.93
C LEU A 306 -26.09 5.32 7.43
N ASP A 307 -25.34 6.19 8.10
CA ASP A 307 -25.25 6.24 9.55
C ASP A 307 -26.15 7.37 10.05
N ALA A 308 -27.08 7.03 10.94
CA ALA A 308 -28.07 7.97 11.43
C ALA A 308 -27.41 9.22 12.02
N GLN A 309 -27.93 10.40 11.66
CA GLN A 309 -27.53 11.65 12.29
C GLN A 309 -27.94 11.58 13.76
N GLN A 310 -27.02 11.88 14.67
CA GLN A 310 -27.29 11.77 16.09
C GLN A 310 -28.36 12.81 16.49
N GLN A 311 -29.62 12.38 16.66
CA GLN A 311 -30.68 13.20 17.24
C GLN A 311 -31.57 12.41 18.20
N SER A 312 -31.50 12.83 19.48
CA SER A 312 -32.50 12.80 20.56
C SER A 312 -33.20 11.49 20.99
N SER A 313 -33.20 10.39 20.24
CA SER A 313 -33.86 9.13 20.63
C SER A 313 -32.93 7.91 20.59
N SER A 314 -33.19 6.91 21.44
CA SER A 314 -32.43 5.66 21.45
C SER A 314 -32.73 4.84 20.20
N PHE A 315 -31.71 4.45 19.45
CA PHE A 315 -31.85 3.52 18.33
C PHE A 315 -32.45 2.18 18.80
N VAL A 316 -33.36 1.63 18.01
CA VAL A 316 -33.97 0.30 18.29
C VAL A 316 -33.11 -0.80 17.67
N TYR A 317 -32.53 -0.53 16.51
CA TYR A 317 -31.67 -1.46 15.78
C TYR A 317 -30.27 -0.86 15.64
N HIS A 318 -29.24 -1.68 15.82
CA HIS A 318 -27.87 -1.25 15.57
C HIS A 318 -27.58 -1.17 14.06
N PHE A 319 -28.12 -2.11 13.30
CA PHE A 319 -27.97 -2.20 11.85
C PHE A 319 -29.28 -2.68 11.22
N GLY A 320 -29.69 -2.06 10.12
CA GLY A 320 -30.85 -2.46 9.33
C GLY A 320 -30.49 -2.60 7.86
N VAL A 321 -31.14 -3.54 7.18
CA VAL A 321 -31.06 -3.68 5.72
C VAL A 321 -32.42 -3.36 5.12
N PHE A 322 -32.45 -2.47 4.14
CA PHE A 322 -33.67 -2.06 3.45
C PHE A 322 -33.55 -2.41 1.96
N LEU A 323 -34.29 -3.43 1.53
CA LEU A 323 -34.34 -3.84 0.13
C LEU A 323 -35.33 -2.96 -0.63
N VAL A 324 -34.84 -2.23 -1.64
CA VAL A 324 -35.67 -1.40 -2.52
C VAL A 324 -36.03 -2.18 -3.79
N PRO A 325 -37.31 -2.51 -4.02
CA PRO A 325 -37.73 -3.21 -5.23
C PRO A 325 -37.42 -2.39 -6.48
N LYS A 326 -37.03 -3.07 -7.57
CA LYS A 326 -36.68 -2.44 -8.86
C LYS A 326 -37.73 -1.45 -9.40
N ALA A 327 -39.01 -1.73 -9.16
CA ALA A 327 -40.12 -0.88 -9.62
C ALA A 327 -40.14 0.48 -8.92
N ARG A 328 -39.59 0.54 -7.71
CA ARG A 328 -39.59 1.71 -6.83
C ARG A 328 -38.23 2.39 -6.73
N ALA A 329 -37.15 1.76 -7.21
CA ALA A 329 -35.78 2.29 -7.09
C ALA A 329 -35.57 3.69 -7.70
N ARG A 330 -36.49 4.16 -8.57
CA ARG A 330 -36.48 5.50 -9.17
C ARG A 330 -37.43 6.49 -8.50
N GLU A 331 -38.20 6.06 -7.50
CA GLU A 331 -39.00 6.98 -6.70
C GLU A 331 -38.08 7.88 -5.89
N TRP A 332 -38.46 9.16 -5.79
CA TRP A 332 -37.69 10.18 -5.07
C TRP A 332 -37.21 9.71 -3.70
N LEU A 333 -38.09 9.02 -2.94
CA LEU A 333 -37.81 8.51 -1.61
C LEU A 333 -36.55 7.61 -1.53
N PHE A 334 -36.24 6.87 -2.61
CA PHE A 334 -35.09 5.95 -2.64
C PHE A 334 -33.93 6.47 -3.48
N SER A 335 -34.19 7.35 -4.44
CA SER A 335 -33.19 7.83 -5.39
C SER A 335 -32.52 9.15 -4.99
N SER A 336 -33.18 10.00 -4.18
CA SER A 336 -32.60 11.25 -3.69
C SER A 336 -31.96 11.07 -2.32
N GLU A 337 -30.97 11.91 -2.01
CA GLU A 337 -30.34 11.93 -0.70
C GLU A 337 -31.35 12.34 0.39
N GLU A 338 -32.18 13.34 0.14
CA GLU A 338 -33.18 13.82 1.09
C GLU A 338 -34.22 12.74 1.41
N GLY A 339 -34.62 11.96 0.41
CA GLY A 339 -35.53 10.83 0.58
C GLY A 339 -34.90 9.71 1.40
N GLN A 340 -33.63 9.39 1.13
CA GLN A 340 -32.88 8.35 1.85
C GLN A 340 -32.77 8.67 3.35
N TRP A 341 -32.51 9.94 3.70
CA TRP A 341 -32.46 10.36 5.11
C TRP A 341 -33.80 10.20 5.83
N GLN A 342 -34.93 10.43 5.16
CA GLN A 342 -36.27 10.16 5.75
C GLN A 342 -36.48 8.68 6.08
N ILE A 343 -35.91 7.77 5.28
CA ILE A 343 -35.99 6.34 5.56
C ILE A 343 -35.16 5.98 6.79
N VAL A 344 -33.94 6.53 6.91
CA VAL A 344 -33.08 6.31 8.08
C VAL A 344 -33.79 6.74 9.37
N GLU A 345 -34.36 7.94 9.39
CA GLU A 345 -35.12 8.46 10.55
C GLU A 345 -36.31 7.58 10.92
N SER A 346 -37.09 7.13 9.93
CA SER A 346 -38.27 6.27 10.18
C SER A 346 -37.89 4.84 10.61
N SER A 347 -36.73 4.34 10.19
CA SER A 347 -36.27 2.97 10.49
C SER A 347 -35.85 2.77 11.94
N LYS A 348 -35.46 3.85 12.65
CA LYS A 348 -34.84 3.82 13.99
C LYS A 348 -33.58 2.95 14.08
N ALA A 349 -32.90 2.71 12.95
CA ALA A 349 -31.62 2.02 12.90
C ALA A 349 -30.46 3.00 13.08
N ALA A 350 -29.42 2.61 13.83
CA ALA A 350 -28.20 3.41 13.95
C ALA A 350 -27.41 3.45 12.64
N ARG A 351 -27.44 2.35 11.87
CA ARG A 351 -26.97 2.26 10.49
C ARG A 351 -27.98 1.56 9.62
N LEU A 352 -28.23 2.09 8.42
CA LEU A 352 -29.12 1.52 7.44
C LEU A 352 -28.36 1.25 6.14
N MET A 353 -28.48 0.03 5.63
CA MET A 353 -27.97 -0.37 4.32
C MET A 353 -29.14 -0.51 3.35
N MET A 354 -29.29 0.45 2.44
CA MET A 354 -30.32 0.42 1.40
C MET A 354 -29.80 -0.27 0.15
N VAL A 355 -30.37 -1.42 -0.21
CA VAL A 355 -29.98 -2.21 -1.38
C VAL A 355 -30.95 -1.94 -2.52
N LEU A 356 -30.47 -1.35 -3.61
CA LEU A 356 -31.27 -0.98 -4.78
C LEU A 356 -31.26 -2.12 -5.80
N LEU A 357 -32.40 -2.78 -5.97
CA LEU A 357 -32.56 -3.80 -7.00
C LEU A 357 -32.77 -3.16 -8.37
N ASP A 358 -32.22 -3.80 -9.40
CA ASP A 358 -32.27 -3.36 -10.79
C ASP A 358 -32.85 -4.45 -11.73
N PRO A 359 -32.98 -4.21 -13.05
CA PRO A 359 -33.52 -5.19 -13.99
C PRO A 359 -32.78 -6.52 -14.06
N SER A 360 -31.49 -6.60 -13.71
CA SER A 360 -30.74 -7.86 -13.68
C SER A 360 -31.25 -8.84 -12.61
N HIS A 361 -31.97 -8.31 -11.62
CA HIS A 361 -32.60 -9.08 -10.53
C HIS A 361 -34.02 -9.55 -10.87
N ALA A 362 -34.48 -9.38 -12.13
CA ALA A 362 -35.89 -9.52 -12.47
C ALA A 362 -36.49 -10.91 -12.29
N ASN A 363 -35.65 -11.96 -12.34
CA ASN A 363 -36.07 -13.36 -12.23
C ASN A 363 -35.59 -14.03 -10.94
N ALA A 364 -35.00 -13.26 -10.00
CA ALA A 364 -34.50 -13.80 -8.75
C ALA A 364 -35.63 -13.88 -7.71
N SER A 365 -35.73 -14.99 -6.98
CA SER A 365 -36.64 -15.07 -5.82
C SER A 365 -36.06 -14.26 -4.65
N MET A 366 -36.90 -13.87 -3.69
CA MET A 366 -36.42 -13.18 -2.47
C MET A 366 -35.43 -14.06 -1.68
N ASP A 367 -35.61 -15.38 -1.74
CA ASP A 367 -34.69 -16.35 -1.11
C ASP A 367 -33.31 -16.36 -1.80
N GLU A 368 -33.26 -16.09 -3.11
CA GLU A 368 -32.00 -15.98 -3.87
C GLU A 368 -31.26 -14.66 -3.63
N ILE A 369 -31.93 -13.64 -3.08
CA ILE A 369 -31.37 -12.31 -2.79
C ILE A 369 -30.90 -12.21 -1.32
N GLN A 370 -31.37 -13.09 -0.43
CA GLN A 370 -31.14 -13.03 1.02
C GLN A 370 -29.81 -13.62 1.52
N VAL A 371 -28.94 -14.13 0.63
CA VAL A 371 -27.71 -14.85 1.02
C VAL A 371 -26.56 -13.90 1.33
#